data_AF-A0A2N9YDU0-F1
#
_entry.id   AF-A0A2N9YDU0-F1
#
_cell.length_a   1.000
_cell.length_b   1.000
_cell.length_c   1.000
_cell.angle_alpha   90.00
_cell.angle_beta   90.00
_cell.angle_gamma   90.00
#
_symmetry.space_group_name_H-M   'P 1'
#
loop_
_entity.id
_entity.type
_entity.pdbx_description
1 polymer ?
#
loop_
_entity_poly.entity_id
_entity_poly.type
_entity_poly.pdbx_seq_one_letter_code
_entity_poly.pdbx_strand_id
1 'polypeptide(L)'
;MEQTLKDMTTLTGLSQQDYDILRKYAPQLEQWADGLVKVFYDTLYAYEPTAAVFKDDERKTREGTLKAWYLAVICGNYDVHFWRQQWAVGLIHIAKRVTNPYMFGMTSRLQQVFLGKCLRTFELDEAERVYSAFKRMTDTIAGIIAEGYFTNYIEAMENVGGFKLSLLQRMMELEINKKLSTLKS
;
A
#
# COMPACT_ATOMS: atom_id res chain seq x y z
N MET A 1 9.61 -10.92 -0.05
CA MET A 1 8.35 -10.91 -0.81
C MET A 1 7.49 -12.14 -0.55
N GLU A 2 7.90 -13.37 -0.92
CA GLU A 2 7.03 -14.56 -0.80
C GLU A 2 6.57 -14.85 0.64
N GLN A 3 7.51 -14.83 1.60
CA GLN A 3 7.18 -15.00 3.01
C GLN A 3 6.25 -13.89 3.52
N THR A 4 6.56 -12.64 3.19
CA THR A 4 5.71 -11.48 3.51
C THR A 4 4.30 -11.65 2.94
N LEU A 5 4.16 -12.11 1.70
CA LEU A 5 2.86 -12.32 1.07
C LEU A 5 2.08 -13.40 1.82
N LYS A 6 2.73 -14.51 2.16
CA LYS A 6 2.13 -15.57 2.96
C LYS A 6 1.66 -15.06 4.33
N ASP A 7 2.49 -14.29 5.02
CA ASP A 7 2.15 -13.74 6.33
C ASP A 7 0.98 -12.76 6.23
N MET A 8 1.03 -11.85 5.26
CA MET A 8 -0.01 -10.85 5.06
C MET A 8 -1.34 -11.46 4.63
N THR A 9 -1.36 -12.43 3.71
CA THR A 9 -2.61 -13.10 3.32
C THR A 9 -3.20 -13.91 4.47
N THR A 10 -2.35 -14.60 5.25
CA THR A 10 -2.79 -15.37 6.42
C THR A 10 -3.41 -14.46 7.49
N LEU A 11 -2.74 -13.36 7.83
CA LEU A 11 -3.17 -12.48 8.93
C LEU A 11 -4.33 -11.57 8.58
N THR A 12 -4.43 -11.11 7.32
CA THR A 12 -5.58 -10.33 6.86
C THR A 12 -6.78 -11.21 6.53
N GLY A 13 -6.56 -12.51 6.31
CA GLY A 13 -7.57 -13.44 5.79
C GLY A 13 -7.87 -13.25 4.30
N LEU A 14 -6.97 -12.60 3.55
CA LEU A 14 -7.14 -12.44 2.10
C LEU A 14 -7.14 -13.81 1.42
N SER A 15 -8.19 -14.09 0.67
CA SER A 15 -8.42 -15.39 0.06
C SER A 15 -8.93 -15.29 -1.38
N GLN A 16 -9.04 -16.44 -2.05
CA GLN A 16 -9.63 -16.52 -3.39
C GLN A 16 -11.06 -15.95 -3.44
N GLN A 17 -11.82 -16.08 -2.36
CA GLN A 17 -13.18 -15.54 -2.28
C GLN A 17 -13.19 -14.01 -2.40
N ASP A 18 -12.19 -13.32 -1.85
CA ASP A 18 -12.07 -11.87 -1.97
C ASP A 18 -11.81 -11.45 -3.41
N TYR A 19 -10.95 -12.20 -4.11
CA TYR A 19 -10.65 -11.97 -5.53
C TYR A 19 -11.90 -12.16 -6.40
N ASP A 20 -12.71 -13.15 -6.07
CA ASP A 20 -13.96 -13.44 -6.79
C ASP A 20 -15.02 -12.36 -6.52
N ILE A 21 -15.12 -11.87 -5.28
CA ILE A 21 -15.98 -10.74 -4.92
C ILE A 21 -15.56 -9.50 -5.70
N LEU A 22 -14.28 -9.12 -5.65
CA LEU A 22 -13.80 -7.91 -6.33
C LEU A 22 -14.06 -7.99 -7.84
N ARG A 23 -13.78 -9.14 -8.48
CA ARG A 23 -14.07 -9.35 -9.91
C ARG A 23 -15.55 -9.32 -10.22
N LYS A 24 -16.40 -9.94 -9.39
CA LYS A 24 -17.85 -9.95 -9.56
C LYS A 24 -18.42 -8.54 -9.58
N TYR A 25 -17.96 -7.67 -8.67
CA TYR A 25 -18.47 -6.30 -8.55
C TYR A 25 -17.67 -5.28 -9.37
N ALA A 26 -16.61 -5.70 -10.07
CA ALA A 26 -15.76 -4.82 -10.87
C ALA A 26 -16.53 -3.85 -11.78
N PRO A 27 -17.59 -4.25 -12.54
CA PRO A 27 -18.33 -3.31 -13.38
C PRO A 27 -18.92 -2.09 -12.63
N GLN A 28 -19.28 -2.26 -11.35
CA GLN A 28 -19.74 -1.17 -10.50
C GLN A 28 -18.57 -0.40 -9.88
N LEU A 29 -17.53 -1.11 -9.42
CA LEU A 29 -16.37 -0.52 -8.77
C LEU A 29 -15.54 0.35 -9.73
N GLU A 30 -15.43 -0.03 -11.00
CA GLU A 30 -14.72 0.72 -12.04
C GLU A 30 -15.26 2.14 -12.20
N GLN A 31 -16.57 2.34 -12.04
CA GLN A 31 -17.21 3.66 -12.10
C GLN A 31 -16.76 4.60 -10.99
N TRP A 32 -16.16 4.06 -9.91
CA TRP A 32 -15.68 4.86 -8.79
C TRP A 32 -14.25 5.32 -8.95
N ALA A 33 -13.52 4.79 -9.94
CA ALA A 33 -12.09 5.00 -10.13
C ALA A 33 -11.74 6.50 -10.19
N ASP A 34 -12.41 7.27 -11.05
CA ASP A 34 -12.11 8.70 -11.21
C ASP A 34 -12.36 9.50 -9.93
N GLY A 35 -13.44 9.17 -9.20
CA GLY A 35 -13.74 9.81 -7.92
C GLY A 35 -12.71 9.46 -6.83
N LEU A 36 -12.26 8.21 -6.76
CA LEU A 36 -11.25 7.77 -5.79
C LEU A 36 -9.89 8.41 -6.08
N VAL A 37 -9.47 8.43 -7.35
CA VAL A 37 -8.23 9.06 -7.81
C VAL A 37 -8.25 10.55 -7.51
N LYS A 38 -9.36 11.23 -7.80
CA LYS A 38 -9.51 12.66 -7.48
C LYS A 38 -9.37 12.90 -5.98
N VAL A 39 -10.06 12.15 -5.13
CA VAL A 39 -9.94 12.30 -3.67
C VAL A 39 -8.51 12.06 -3.19
N PHE A 40 -7.81 11.06 -3.76
CA PHE A 40 -6.43 10.77 -3.41
C PHE A 40 -5.51 11.96 -3.69
N TYR A 41 -5.51 12.48 -4.92
CA TYR A 41 -4.61 13.58 -5.28
C TYR A 41 -5.04 14.92 -4.70
N ASP A 42 -6.33 15.20 -4.56
CA ASP A 42 -6.78 16.38 -3.84
C ASP A 42 -6.28 16.39 -2.39
N THR A 43 -6.31 15.23 -1.72
CA THR A 43 -5.80 15.09 -0.35
C THR A 43 -4.30 15.35 -0.28
N LEU A 44 -3.52 14.75 -1.20
CA LEU A 44 -2.07 14.90 -1.20
C LEU A 44 -1.61 16.33 -1.54
N TYR A 45 -2.26 16.99 -2.49
CA TYR A 45 -1.91 18.36 -2.87
C TYR A 45 -2.41 19.41 -1.86
N ALA A 46 -3.42 19.09 -1.04
CA ALA A 46 -3.93 19.98 0.00
C ALA A 46 -3.06 20.00 1.27
N TYR A 47 -2.13 19.04 1.44
CA TYR A 47 -1.23 18.97 2.58
C TYR A 47 0.21 19.21 2.13
N GLU A 48 0.81 20.30 2.59
CA GLU A 48 2.10 20.81 2.09
C GLU A 48 3.22 19.75 2.05
N PRO A 49 3.44 18.94 3.10
CA PRO A 49 4.52 17.94 3.08
C PRO A 49 4.34 16.84 2.01
N THR A 50 3.10 16.50 1.67
CA THR A 50 2.83 15.54 0.58
C THR A 50 2.78 16.20 -0.79
N ALA A 51 2.38 17.47 -0.86
CA ALA A 51 2.42 18.24 -2.10
C ALA A 51 3.86 18.42 -2.60
N ALA A 52 4.80 18.66 -1.67
CA ALA A 52 6.23 18.84 -1.96
C ALA A 52 6.93 17.61 -2.59
N VAL A 53 6.28 16.44 -2.59
CA VAL A 53 6.79 15.22 -3.25
C VAL A 53 6.67 15.31 -4.78
N PHE A 54 5.73 16.10 -5.28
CA PHE A 54 5.42 16.20 -6.69
C PHE A 54 6.20 17.33 -7.36
N LYS A 55 6.60 17.12 -8.61
CA LYS A 55 7.07 18.20 -9.49
C LYS A 55 5.87 18.79 -10.24
N ASP A 56 6.08 19.99 -10.77
CA ASP A 56 5.11 20.65 -11.65
C ASP A 56 4.67 19.69 -12.79
N ASP A 57 3.38 19.75 -13.12
CA ASP A 57 2.73 18.96 -14.17
C ASP A 57 2.71 17.43 -14.02
N GLU A 58 3.19 16.86 -12.90
CA GLU A 58 3.12 15.40 -12.71
C GLU A 58 1.70 14.88 -12.46
N ARG A 59 0.77 15.74 -11.98
CA ARG A 59 -0.54 15.32 -11.47
C ARG A 59 -1.31 14.42 -12.44
N LYS A 60 -1.50 14.87 -13.69
CA LYS A 60 -2.31 14.15 -14.69
C LYS A 60 -1.77 12.74 -14.97
N THR A 61 -0.46 12.62 -15.13
CA THR A 61 0.21 11.32 -15.36
C THR A 61 0.09 10.41 -14.15
N ARG A 62 0.20 10.98 -12.94
CA ARG A 62 0.08 10.24 -11.68
C ARG A 62 -1.33 9.75 -11.43
N GLU A 63 -2.35 10.58 -11.70
CA GLU A 63 -3.76 10.20 -11.68
C GLU A 63 -4.04 8.99 -12.58
N GLY A 64 -3.51 8.99 -13.81
CA GLY A 64 -3.62 7.84 -14.71
C GLY A 64 -2.96 6.56 -14.16
N THR A 65 -1.80 6.70 -13.51
CA THR A 65 -1.07 5.57 -12.91
C THR A 65 -1.86 4.96 -11.75
N LEU A 66 -2.41 5.79 -10.85
CA LEU A 66 -3.23 5.32 -9.74
C LEU A 66 -4.54 4.69 -10.22
N LYS A 67 -5.16 5.25 -11.26
CA LYS A 67 -6.35 4.66 -11.89
C LYS A 67 -6.06 3.25 -12.39
N ALA A 68 -4.98 3.07 -13.15
CA ALA A 68 -4.58 1.77 -13.66
C ALA A 68 -4.27 0.78 -12.52
N TRP A 69 -3.58 1.23 -11.46
CA TRP A 69 -3.34 0.42 -10.27
C TRP A 69 -4.65 0.00 -9.58
N TYR A 70 -5.59 0.92 -9.39
CA TYR A 70 -6.88 0.63 -8.77
C TYR A 70 -7.66 -0.42 -9.57
N LEU A 71 -7.67 -0.31 -10.90
CA LEU A 71 -8.30 -1.30 -11.78
C LEU A 71 -7.64 -2.68 -11.60
N ALA A 72 -6.31 -2.76 -11.59
CA ALA A 72 -5.60 -4.01 -11.32
C ALA A 72 -5.94 -4.60 -9.92
N VAL A 73 -6.21 -3.76 -8.92
CA VAL A 73 -6.61 -4.19 -7.57
C VAL A 73 -8.01 -4.80 -7.53
N ILE A 74 -8.96 -4.32 -8.35
CA ILE A 74 -10.35 -4.80 -8.32
C ILE A 74 -10.64 -5.91 -9.34
N CYS A 75 -9.90 -5.99 -10.45
CA CYS A 75 -10.17 -6.96 -11.50
C CYS A 75 -8.92 -7.65 -12.10
N GLY A 76 -7.76 -7.53 -11.47
CA GLY A 76 -6.52 -8.16 -11.94
C GLY A 76 -6.48 -9.69 -11.76
N ASN A 77 -5.40 -10.30 -12.28
CA ASN A 77 -5.16 -11.74 -12.20
C ASN A 77 -4.48 -12.20 -10.89
N TYR A 78 -4.06 -11.25 -10.03
CA TYR A 78 -3.42 -11.48 -8.73
C TYR A 78 -2.30 -12.54 -8.70
N ASP A 79 -1.58 -12.67 -9.82
CA ASP A 79 -0.47 -13.59 -9.98
C ASP A 79 0.82 -13.07 -9.33
N VAL A 80 1.90 -13.85 -9.45
CA VAL A 80 3.22 -13.44 -8.94
C VAL A 80 3.70 -12.11 -9.51
N HIS A 81 3.29 -11.76 -10.74
CA HIS A 81 3.68 -10.50 -11.35
C HIS A 81 2.97 -9.32 -10.67
N PHE A 82 1.67 -9.42 -10.41
CA PHE A 82 0.92 -8.44 -9.64
C PHE A 82 1.56 -8.15 -8.29
N TRP A 83 1.93 -9.19 -7.53
CA TRP A 83 2.54 -9.03 -6.20
C TRP A 83 3.97 -8.47 -6.26
N ARG A 84 4.76 -8.86 -7.28
CA ARG A 84 6.08 -8.26 -7.52
C ARG A 84 5.99 -6.77 -7.84
N GLN A 85 4.97 -6.34 -8.57
CA GLN A 85 4.74 -4.91 -8.80
C GLN A 85 4.46 -4.18 -7.48
N GLN A 86 3.64 -4.74 -6.58
CA GLN A 86 3.37 -4.11 -5.28
C GLN A 86 4.64 -4.00 -4.44
N TRP A 87 5.48 -5.04 -4.43
CA TRP A 87 6.79 -4.98 -3.78
C TRP A 87 7.68 -3.87 -4.34
N ALA A 88 7.70 -3.71 -5.67
CA ALA A 88 8.46 -2.67 -6.36
C ALA A 88 7.93 -1.25 -6.11
N VAL A 89 6.65 -1.07 -5.79
CA VAL A 89 6.11 0.23 -5.38
C VAL A 89 6.83 0.76 -4.13
N GLY A 90 7.31 -0.11 -3.24
CA GLY A 90 8.17 0.28 -2.12
C GLY A 90 9.43 1.04 -2.57
N LEU A 91 10.10 0.58 -3.64
CA LEU A 91 11.26 1.28 -4.25
C LEU A 91 10.87 2.64 -4.81
N ILE A 92 9.73 2.73 -5.48
CA ILE A 92 9.23 3.98 -6.05
C ILE A 92 8.97 4.99 -4.93
N HIS A 93 8.39 4.56 -3.82
CA HIS A 93 8.18 5.40 -2.65
C HIS A 93 9.50 5.89 -2.04
N ILE A 94 10.51 5.03 -1.89
CA ILE A 94 11.86 5.45 -1.46
C ILE A 94 12.40 6.54 -2.41
N ALA A 95 12.40 6.28 -3.72
CA ALA A 95 12.93 7.20 -4.72
C ALA A 95 12.22 8.56 -4.72
N LYS A 96 10.92 8.58 -4.39
CA LYS A 96 10.10 9.79 -4.27
C LYS A 96 10.06 10.36 -2.84
N ARG A 97 10.78 9.77 -1.87
CA ARG A 97 10.77 10.16 -0.45
C ARG A 97 9.37 10.11 0.19
N VAL A 98 8.51 9.22 -0.31
CA VAL A 98 7.22 8.91 0.30
C VAL A 98 7.46 7.97 1.48
N THR A 99 7.04 8.36 2.66
CA THR A 99 7.22 7.57 3.88
C THR A 99 6.05 6.61 4.09
N ASN A 100 6.29 5.51 4.83
CA ASN A 100 5.22 4.56 5.18
C ASN A 100 4.02 5.20 5.91
N PRO A 101 4.18 6.17 6.83
CA PRO A 101 3.06 6.91 7.40
C PRO A 101 2.14 7.57 6.36
N TYR A 102 2.69 8.19 5.32
CA TYR A 102 1.89 8.79 4.25
C TYR A 102 1.11 7.73 3.47
N MET A 103 1.78 6.62 3.15
CA MET A 103 1.15 5.49 2.46
C MET A 103 -0.01 4.91 3.29
N PHE A 104 0.20 4.63 4.58
CA PHE A 104 -0.86 4.12 5.46
C PHE A 104 -2.01 5.11 5.65
N GLY A 105 -1.71 6.40 5.80
CA GLY A 105 -2.72 7.45 5.87
C GLY A 105 -3.60 7.49 4.63
N MET A 106 -3.00 7.42 3.44
CA MET A 106 -3.75 7.42 2.18
C MET A 106 -4.52 6.12 1.93
N THR A 107 -3.97 4.96 2.30
CA THR A 107 -4.69 3.68 2.24
C THR A 107 -5.92 3.73 3.13
N SER A 108 -5.79 4.22 4.36
CA SER A 108 -6.93 4.41 5.28
C SER A 108 -7.98 5.36 4.68
N ARG A 109 -7.55 6.50 4.13
CA ARG A 109 -8.44 7.47 3.47
C ARG A 109 -9.22 6.84 2.31
N LEU A 110 -8.56 6.07 1.45
CA LEU A 110 -9.20 5.37 0.33
C LEU A 110 -10.21 4.33 0.82
N GLN A 111 -9.85 3.53 1.84
CA GLN A 111 -10.77 2.55 2.44
C GLN A 111 -12.03 3.21 2.99
N GLN A 112 -11.91 4.35 3.68
CA GLN A 112 -13.07 5.10 4.19
C GLN A 112 -13.98 5.61 3.06
N VAL A 113 -13.40 6.16 2.00
CA VAL A 113 -14.18 6.66 0.86
C VAL A 113 -14.86 5.50 0.13
N PHE A 114 -14.16 4.38 -0.02
CA PHE A 114 -14.70 3.15 -0.62
C PHE A 114 -15.86 2.59 0.19
N LEU A 115 -15.73 2.48 1.52
CA LEU A 115 -16.82 2.07 2.42
C LEU A 115 -18.06 2.96 2.24
N GLY A 116 -17.86 4.29 2.25
CA GLY A 116 -18.98 5.23 2.05
C GLY A 116 -19.66 5.05 0.69
N LYS A 117 -18.93 4.65 -0.36
CA LYS A 117 -19.51 4.29 -1.66
C LYS A 117 -20.28 2.98 -1.59
N CYS A 118 -19.72 1.94 -0.97
CA CYS A 118 -20.42 0.66 -0.77
C CYS A 118 -21.77 0.86 -0.07
N LEU A 119 -21.80 1.59 1.06
CA LEU A 119 -23.01 1.83 1.84
C LEU A 119 -24.10 2.64 1.11
N ARG A 120 -23.74 3.36 0.04
CA ARG A 120 -24.69 4.12 -0.78
C ARG A 120 -25.17 3.36 -2.03
N THR A 121 -24.47 2.30 -2.41
CA THR A 121 -24.70 1.60 -3.68
C THR A 121 -25.25 0.20 -3.48
N PHE A 122 -24.90 -0.47 -2.38
CA PHE A 122 -25.29 -1.85 -2.12
C PHE A 122 -26.13 -1.95 -0.85
N GLU A 123 -26.91 -3.02 -0.75
CA GLU A 123 -27.53 -3.43 0.51
C GLU A 123 -26.46 -3.75 1.56
N LEU A 124 -26.80 -3.64 2.84
CA LEU A 124 -25.82 -3.68 3.93
C LEU A 124 -24.89 -4.91 3.89
N ASP A 125 -25.45 -6.11 3.72
CA ASP A 125 -24.69 -7.37 3.66
C ASP A 125 -23.77 -7.44 2.43
N GLU A 126 -24.18 -6.85 1.31
CA GLU A 126 -23.34 -6.75 0.11
C GLU A 126 -22.25 -5.70 0.28
N ALA A 127 -22.59 -4.54 0.85
CA ALA A 127 -21.65 -3.47 1.14
C ALA A 127 -20.53 -3.97 2.07
N GLU A 128 -20.88 -4.70 3.13
CA GLU A 128 -19.91 -5.31 4.05
C GLU A 128 -18.98 -6.28 3.33
N ARG A 129 -19.53 -7.19 2.52
CA ARG A 129 -18.73 -8.18 1.77
C ARG A 129 -17.77 -7.53 0.80
N VAL A 130 -18.25 -6.58 -0.01
CA VAL A 130 -17.44 -5.88 -1.01
C VAL A 130 -16.36 -5.01 -0.34
N TYR A 131 -16.73 -4.27 0.69
CA TYR A 131 -15.76 -3.48 1.46
C TYR A 131 -14.71 -4.36 2.12
N SER A 132 -15.11 -5.47 2.75
CA SER A 132 -14.18 -6.37 3.44
C SER A 132 -13.16 -6.98 2.48
N ALA A 133 -13.59 -7.39 1.28
CA ALA A 133 -12.67 -7.89 0.25
C ALA A 133 -11.66 -6.82 -0.19
N PHE A 134 -12.14 -5.59 -0.46
CA PHE A 134 -11.27 -4.46 -0.82
C PHE A 134 -10.30 -4.10 0.31
N LYS A 135 -10.78 -4.12 1.55
CA LYS A 135 -9.96 -3.83 2.73
C LYS A 135 -8.84 -4.86 2.91
N ARG A 136 -9.15 -6.17 2.90
CA ARG A 136 -8.14 -7.22 3.04
C ARG A 136 -7.09 -7.16 1.93
N MET A 137 -7.53 -6.91 0.69
CA MET A 137 -6.64 -6.72 -0.46
C MET A 137 -5.70 -5.54 -0.24
N THR A 138 -6.25 -4.36 0.07
CA THR A 138 -5.44 -3.15 0.23
C THR A 138 -4.55 -3.17 1.47
N ASP A 139 -4.97 -3.79 2.58
CA ASP A 139 -4.13 -3.99 3.76
C ASP A 139 -2.95 -4.95 3.45
N THR A 140 -3.21 -6.02 2.69
CA THR A 140 -2.15 -6.94 2.22
C THR A 140 -1.14 -6.20 1.34
N ILE A 141 -1.62 -5.42 0.36
CA ILE A 141 -0.77 -4.62 -0.52
C ILE A 141 0.06 -3.62 0.29
N ALA A 142 -0.55 -2.92 1.26
CA ALA A 142 0.14 -1.96 2.11
C ALA A 142 1.27 -2.62 2.91
N GLY A 143 1.05 -3.82 3.47
CA GLY A 143 2.09 -4.60 4.14
C GLY A 143 3.23 -5.00 3.20
N ILE A 144 2.91 -5.44 1.99
CA ILE A 144 3.91 -5.80 0.96
C ILE A 144 4.74 -4.59 0.54
N ILE A 145 4.12 -3.43 0.34
CA ILE A 145 4.81 -2.18 0.02
C ILE A 145 5.72 -1.76 1.17
N ALA A 146 5.24 -1.81 2.41
CA ALA A 146 5.99 -1.39 3.58
C ALA A 146 7.22 -2.28 3.84
N GLU A 147 7.06 -3.59 3.70
CA GLU A 147 8.18 -4.53 3.83
C GLU A 147 9.17 -4.40 2.67
N GLY A 148 8.65 -4.24 1.45
CA GLY A 148 9.47 -3.94 0.28
C GLY A 148 10.29 -2.66 0.47
N TYR A 149 9.69 -1.60 1.02
CA TYR A 149 10.40 -0.37 1.37
C TYR A 149 11.57 -0.65 2.32
N PHE A 150 11.33 -1.39 3.41
CA PHE A 150 12.36 -1.70 4.39
C PHE A 150 13.49 -2.56 3.82
N THR A 151 13.15 -3.68 3.17
CA THR A 151 14.13 -4.62 2.61
C THR A 151 15.01 -3.95 1.58
N ASN A 152 14.41 -3.21 0.62
CA ASN A 152 15.18 -2.54 -0.42
C ASN A 152 16.08 -1.44 0.13
N TYR A 153 15.68 -0.76 1.21
CA TYR A 153 16.52 0.24 1.86
C TYR A 153 17.76 -0.40 2.50
N ILE A 154 17.59 -1.54 3.18
CA ILE A 154 18.70 -2.32 3.76
C ILE A 154 19.63 -2.86 2.67
N GLU A 155 19.08 -3.44 1.60
CA GLU A 155 19.87 -3.93 0.46
C GLU A 155 20.68 -2.79 -0.19
N ALA A 156 20.10 -1.60 -0.34
CA ALA A 156 20.82 -0.44 -0.84
C ALA A 156 22.00 -0.04 0.08
N MET A 157 21.80 -0.10 1.40
CA MET A 157 22.88 0.18 2.37
C MET A 157 23.99 -0.86 2.33
N GLU A 158 23.66 -2.15 2.20
CA GLU A 158 24.66 -3.22 2.04
C GLU A 158 25.49 -3.01 0.77
N ASN A 159 24.84 -2.73 -0.36
CA ASN A 159 25.51 -2.55 -1.64
C ASN A 159 26.41 -1.32 -1.71
N VAL A 160 26.03 -0.21 -1.06
CA VAL A 160 26.82 1.03 -1.05
C VAL A 160 27.90 1.01 0.04
N GLY A 161 27.58 0.47 1.22
CA GLY A 161 28.46 0.51 2.40
C GLY A 161 29.42 -0.67 2.53
N GLY A 162 29.22 -1.76 1.79
CA GLY A 162 30.03 -2.98 1.88
C GLY A 162 29.89 -3.73 3.21
N PHE A 163 28.89 -3.40 4.03
CA PHE A 163 28.64 -4.06 5.31
C PHE A 163 27.86 -5.35 5.09
N LYS A 164 28.31 -6.45 5.69
CA LYS A 164 27.51 -7.68 5.75
C LYS A 164 26.24 -7.44 6.56
N LEU A 165 25.10 -7.93 6.07
CA LEU A 165 23.80 -7.83 6.74
C LEU A 165 23.83 -8.23 8.24
N SER A 166 24.58 -9.28 8.58
CA SER A 166 24.69 -9.76 9.97
C SER A 166 25.37 -8.76 10.92
N LEU A 167 26.32 -7.95 10.42
CA LEU A 167 26.94 -6.90 11.22
C LEU A 167 25.97 -5.75 11.45
N LEU A 168 25.22 -5.35 10.41
CA LEU A 168 24.17 -4.33 10.52
C LEU A 168 23.10 -4.74 11.53
N GLN A 169 22.64 -5.99 11.48
CA GLN A 169 21.68 -6.53 12.45
C GLN A 169 22.18 -6.42 13.89
N ARG A 170 23.43 -6.84 14.15
CA ARG A 170 24.01 -6.76 15.50
C ARG A 170 24.17 -5.31 15.98
N MET A 171 24.55 -4.39 15.10
CA MET A 171 24.63 -2.97 15.43
C MET A 171 23.25 -2.39 15.76
N MET A 172 22.22 -2.75 14.98
CA MET A 172 20.84 -2.35 15.23
C MET A 172 20.34 -2.88 16.58
N GLU A 173 20.57 -4.15 16.90
CA GLU A 173 20.17 -4.75 18.18
C GLU A 173 20.75 -3.99 19.38
N LEU A 174 22.04 -3.66 19.34
CA LEU A 174 22.71 -2.91 20.41
C LEU A 174 22.10 -1.51 20.58
N GLU A 175 21.87 -0.79 19.48
CA GLU A 175 21.30 0.56 19.53
C GLU A 175 19.82 0.53 19.95
N ILE A 176 19.03 -0.46 19.51
CA ILE A 176 17.65 -0.66 19.94
C ILE A 176 17.60 -0.90 21.45
N ASN A 177 18.42 -1.82 21.97
CA ASN A 177 18.45 -2.12 23.40
C ASN A 177 18.80 -0.88 24.25
N LYS A 178 19.74 -0.06 23.78
CA LYS A 178 20.11 1.22 24.41
C LYS A 178 18.96 2.24 24.38
N LYS A 179 18.26 2.37 23.26
CA LYS A 179 17.08 3.26 23.17
C LYS A 179 15.95 2.78 24.08
N LEU A 180 15.69 1.47 24.11
CA LEU A 180 14.66 0.88 24.96
C LEU A 180 14.95 1.03 26.45
N SER A 181 16.20 0.95 26.89
CA SER A 181 16.55 1.19 28.29
C SER A 181 16.29 2.64 28.72
N THR A 182 16.54 3.60 27.81
CA THR A 182 16.32 5.04 28.05
C THR A 182 14.83 5.40 28.13
N LEU A 183 13.94 4.63 27.49
CA LEU A 183 12.49 4.83 27.59
C LEU A 183 11.88 4.25 28.88
N LYS A 184 12.61 3.38 29.58
CA LYS A 184 12.16 2.73 30.83
C LYS A 184 12.64 3.48 32.09
N SER A 185 13.52 4.47 31.93
CA SER A 185 13.99 5.39 32.98
C SER A 185 13.15 6.66 33.00
#